data_AF-A0A9E6VVD4-F1
#
_entry.id   AF-A0A9E6VVD4-F1
#
_cell.length_a   1.000
_cell.length_b   1.000
_cell.length_c   1.000
_cell.angle_alpha   90.00
_cell.angle_beta   90.00
_cell.angle_gamma   90.00
#
_symmetry.space_group_name_H-M   'P 1'
#
loop_
_entity.id
_entity.type
_entity.pdbx_description
1 polymer ?
#
loop_
_entity_poly.entity_id
_entity_poly.type
_entity_poly.pdbx_seq_one_letter_code
_entity_poly.pdbx_strand_id
1 'polypeptide(L)'
;MKITVLIIFSSYILTIVNAQTFNLTVNNGYGSGTYSAGDTVHVWSLEYDSTKFFKAWSGDTSFLSLPNEWHTFLVMPAQNITVTANIQTVTPFTFNYEQIQGMTNLKNVYWHFPTSMKGVIYYLHGTGGNAANWTTKTEMRNFINAAVADTFGVIITECEETTVSTDLNGDGKIRWFTYPVDSIANVDYVNIKAITDTMINRGLFNYSLPRFSVGMSAGGSFSSTLSFLYNYKSAAIYCAEGQDTVFTMSSVPVIWCMQQNDTTLGIAGNSNSYLNYQELSGNSICASHNMHYKFPIFPEYFARIIGIPVSLSQSIFNELAVNGQIQAGNYANQASIIVNDITTNPTNYPVVLSLSFDSQQQLVNEIMAANAEHEFYTDFASSTIAFFNSGCSSAIIGLSEIPDENIIPIFPNPFSNNINIVVHDNLLYKVTCFDLAGQLVFSKNVPESTSINFSFLPAGVYLFVLENDHKSIYHKIIKQ
;
A
#
# COMPACT_ATOMS: atom_id res chain seq x y z
N MET A 1 60.85 -21.21 53.45
CA MET A 1 59.71 -20.42 52.92
C MET A 1 58.91 -21.34 51.99
N LYS A 2 57.74 -21.84 52.42
CA LYS A 2 56.86 -22.69 51.59
C LYS A 2 55.97 -21.77 50.76
N ILE A 3 56.06 -21.87 49.43
CA ILE A 3 55.17 -21.15 48.51
C ILE A 3 54.01 -22.09 48.22
N THR A 4 52.83 -21.74 48.72
CA THR A 4 51.57 -22.39 48.39
C THR A 4 50.97 -21.66 47.19
N VAL A 5 50.91 -22.32 46.04
CA VAL A 5 50.23 -21.79 44.84
C VAL A 5 48.75 -22.13 44.95
N LEU A 6 47.91 -21.11 45.08
CA LEU A 6 46.46 -21.24 45.09
C LEU A 6 45.97 -21.14 43.64
N ILE A 7 45.51 -22.25 43.07
CA ILE A 7 44.88 -22.28 41.74
C ILE A 7 43.38 -22.10 41.95
N ILE A 8 42.85 -20.94 41.57
CA ILE A 8 41.42 -20.64 41.58
C ILE A 8 40.83 -21.06 40.23
N PHE A 9 40.05 -22.14 40.22
CA PHE A 9 39.23 -22.50 39.06
C PHE A 9 37.96 -21.62 39.08
N SER A 10 37.89 -20.65 38.16
CA SER A 10 36.66 -19.92 37.88
C SER A 10 35.79 -20.76 36.95
N SER A 11 34.76 -21.41 37.50
CA SER A 11 33.72 -22.06 36.71
C SER A 11 32.78 -21.02 36.11
N TYR A 12 32.89 -20.75 34.82
CA TYR A 12 31.87 -20.01 34.08
C TYR A 12 30.68 -20.94 33.84
N ILE A 13 29.57 -20.69 34.55
CA ILE A 13 28.28 -21.31 34.22
C ILE A 13 27.75 -20.57 32.99
N LEU A 14 27.85 -21.22 31.82
CA LEU A 14 27.17 -20.77 30.61
C LEU A 14 25.69 -21.15 30.75
N THR A 15 24.85 -20.22 31.23
CA THR A 15 23.39 -20.41 31.17
C THR A 15 22.95 -20.28 29.72
N ILE A 16 22.77 -21.42 29.04
CA ILE A 16 22.08 -21.46 27.75
C ILE A 16 20.60 -21.23 28.04
N VAL A 17 20.14 -19.99 27.90
CA VAL A 17 18.71 -19.68 27.89
C VAL A 17 18.20 -20.14 26.53
N ASN A 18 17.61 -21.34 26.48
CA ASN A 18 16.97 -21.82 25.26
C ASN A 18 15.68 -21.03 25.08
N ALA A 19 15.56 -20.24 24.00
CA ALA A 19 14.33 -19.54 23.71
C ALA A 19 13.21 -20.56 23.56
N GLN A 20 12.11 -20.37 24.31
CA GLN A 20 10.98 -21.27 24.22
C GLN A 20 10.34 -21.12 22.84
N THR A 21 10.25 -22.22 22.11
CA THR A 21 9.63 -22.25 20.78
C THR A 21 8.21 -22.79 20.83
N PHE A 22 7.40 -22.35 19.87
CA PHE A 22 5.98 -22.64 19.74
C PHE A 22 5.63 -22.91 18.28
N ASN A 23 4.61 -23.72 18.04
CA ASN A 23 4.18 -24.08 16.70
C ASN A 23 3.14 -23.11 16.17
N LEU A 24 3.37 -22.61 14.96
CA LEU A 24 2.38 -21.94 14.13
C LEU A 24 1.90 -22.92 13.06
N THR A 25 0.60 -23.19 13.04
CA THR A 25 -0.08 -23.98 12.01
C THR A 25 -0.93 -23.08 11.15
N VAL A 26 -0.58 -22.98 9.87
CA VAL A 26 -1.32 -22.24 8.86
C VAL A 26 -1.99 -23.24 7.92
N ASN A 27 -3.30 -23.41 8.09
CA ASN A 27 -4.09 -24.25 7.18
C ASN A 27 -4.52 -23.43 5.96
N ASN A 28 -4.49 -24.07 4.80
CA ASN A 28 -4.78 -23.45 3.51
C ASN A 28 -3.91 -22.22 3.23
N GLY A 29 -2.65 -22.24 3.67
CA GLY A 29 -1.75 -21.11 3.53
C GLY A 29 -0.29 -21.46 3.86
N TYR A 30 0.54 -20.42 3.88
CA TYR A 30 1.98 -20.48 4.07
C TYR A 30 2.41 -19.73 5.34
N GLY A 31 3.56 -20.11 5.89
CA GLY A 31 4.09 -19.59 7.16
C GLY A 31 4.00 -20.56 8.35
N SER A 32 3.60 -21.82 8.12
CA SER A 32 3.66 -22.86 9.17
C SER A 32 5.11 -23.13 9.60
N GLY A 33 5.33 -23.36 10.89
CA GLY A 33 6.66 -23.64 11.42
C GLY A 33 6.74 -23.64 12.93
N THR A 34 7.97 -23.72 13.44
CA THR A 34 8.28 -23.61 14.87
C THR A 34 9.11 -22.35 15.08
N TYR A 35 8.62 -21.44 15.92
CA TYR A 35 9.16 -20.09 16.10
C TYR A 35 9.37 -19.79 17.58
N SER A 36 10.31 -18.92 17.91
CA SER A 36 10.49 -18.41 19.28
C SER A 36 9.40 -17.40 19.60
N ALA A 37 9.00 -17.30 20.88
CA ALA A 37 8.13 -16.20 21.29
C ALA A 37 8.80 -14.85 21.02
N GLY A 38 8.06 -13.91 20.42
CA GLY A 38 8.55 -12.61 19.96
C GLY A 38 8.98 -12.56 18.49
N ASP A 39 9.14 -13.70 17.82
CA ASP A 39 9.43 -13.72 16.38
C ASP A 39 8.27 -13.10 15.58
N THR A 40 8.58 -12.23 14.62
CA THR A 40 7.58 -11.75 13.66
C THR A 40 7.48 -12.74 12.51
N VAL A 41 6.30 -13.29 12.28
CA VAL A 41 6.06 -14.32 11.27
C VAL A 41 5.00 -13.85 10.28
N HIS A 42 5.36 -13.85 8.99
CA HIS A 42 4.43 -13.57 7.90
C HIS A 42 3.60 -14.81 7.57
N VAL A 43 2.31 -14.61 7.37
CA VAL A 43 1.31 -15.65 7.11
C VAL A 43 0.49 -15.28 5.89
N TRP A 44 0.38 -16.22 4.96
CA TRP A 44 -0.19 -15.98 3.64
C TRP A 44 -1.27 -17.00 3.31
N SER A 45 -2.36 -16.58 2.70
CA SER A 45 -3.32 -17.49 2.09
C SER A 45 -2.67 -18.27 0.96
N LEU A 46 -3.12 -19.50 0.72
CA LEU A 46 -2.76 -20.22 -0.49
C LEU A 46 -3.25 -19.46 -1.73
N GLU A 47 -2.52 -19.64 -2.83
CA GLU A 47 -2.83 -19.09 -4.15
C GLU A 47 -4.18 -19.58 -4.68
N TYR A 48 -4.87 -18.71 -5.39
CA TYR A 48 -6.17 -19.03 -5.95
C TYR A 48 -6.29 -18.53 -7.38
N ASP A 49 -7.05 -19.28 -8.18
CA ASP A 49 -7.38 -18.89 -9.55
C ASP A 49 -8.32 -17.66 -9.58
N SER A 50 -8.57 -17.13 -10.77
CA SER A 50 -9.40 -15.94 -10.97
C SER A 50 -10.88 -16.12 -10.62
N THR A 51 -11.33 -17.32 -10.28
CA THR A 51 -12.72 -17.60 -9.84
C THR A 51 -12.88 -17.59 -8.34
N LYS A 52 -11.82 -17.27 -7.60
CA LYS A 52 -11.78 -17.30 -6.14
C LYS A 52 -11.17 -16.02 -5.59
N PHE A 53 -11.43 -15.77 -4.32
CA PHE A 53 -10.79 -14.71 -3.56
C PHE A 53 -10.61 -15.14 -2.11
N PHE A 54 -9.63 -14.54 -1.44
CA PHE A 54 -9.47 -14.67 0.00
C PHE A 54 -10.54 -13.85 0.72
N LYS A 55 -11.27 -14.46 1.66
CA LYS A 55 -12.29 -13.77 2.45
C LYS A 55 -11.78 -13.27 3.80
N ALA A 56 -11.22 -14.16 4.60
CA ALA A 56 -10.74 -13.87 5.95
C ALA A 56 -9.99 -15.06 6.54
N TRP A 57 -9.17 -14.80 7.56
CA TRP A 57 -8.62 -15.84 8.43
C TRP A 57 -9.66 -16.32 9.45
N SER A 58 -9.47 -17.53 9.98
CA SER A 58 -10.23 -18.08 11.12
C SER A 58 -9.30 -18.86 12.05
N GLY A 59 -9.76 -19.16 13.27
CA GLY A 59 -8.93 -19.74 14.33
C GLY A 59 -8.42 -18.64 15.27
N ASP A 60 -7.13 -18.65 15.58
CA ASP A 60 -6.47 -17.73 16.50
C ASP A 60 -6.20 -16.34 15.87
N THR A 61 -7.22 -15.75 15.25
CA THR A 61 -7.07 -14.52 14.45
C THR A 61 -6.82 -13.26 15.26
N SER A 62 -7.02 -13.30 16.58
CA SER A 62 -6.71 -12.18 17.48
C SER A 62 -5.21 -11.87 17.56
N PHE A 63 -4.35 -12.77 17.09
CA PHE A 63 -2.90 -12.57 17.01
C PHE A 63 -2.45 -12.01 15.66
N LEU A 64 -3.32 -11.98 14.65
CA LEU A 64 -2.99 -11.48 13.31
C LEU A 64 -3.17 -9.96 13.28
N SER A 65 -2.20 -9.26 12.69
CA SER A 65 -2.28 -7.81 12.50
C SER A 65 -3.40 -7.41 11.54
N LEU A 66 -3.61 -8.19 10.48
CA LEU A 66 -4.58 -7.92 9.41
C LEU A 66 -5.39 -9.19 9.08
N PRO A 67 -6.31 -9.64 9.95
CA PRO A 67 -7.00 -10.92 9.81
C PRO A 67 -7.96 -11.01 8.60
N ASN A 68 -8.23 -9.88 7.93
CA ASN A 68 -9.07 -9.83 6.73
C ASN A 68 -8.25 -9.69 5.44
N GLU A 69 -6.93 -9.61 5.53
CA GLU A 69 -6.05 -9.52 4.35
C GLU A 69 -5.41 -10.88 4.06
N TRP A 70 -5.22 -11.16 2.77
CA TRP A 70 -4.71 -12.45 2.31
C TRP A 70 -3.26 -12.69 2.77
N HIS A 71 -2.52 -11.61 2.99
CA HIS A 71 -1.23 -11.55 3.62
C HIS A 71 -1.33 -10.76 4.92
N THR A 72 -0.81 -11.33 6.00
CA THR A 72 -0.73 -10.70 7.32
C THR A 72 0.54 -11.16 8.02
N PHE A 73 0.80 -10.64 9.21
CA PHE A 73 1.83 -11.13 10.11
C PHE A 73 1.29 -11.26 11.53
N LEU A 74 2.06 -11.91 12.39
CA LEU A 74 1.85 -11.98 13.83
C LEU A 74 3.19 -11.93 14.56
N VAL A 75 3.18 -11.42 15.79
CA VAL A 75 4.27 -11.60 16.74
C VAL A 75 3.99 -12.88 17.52
N MET A 76 4.87 -13.88 17.39
CA MET A 76 4.62 -15.22 17.92
C MET A 76 4.45 -15.15 19.44
N PRO A 77 3.28 -15.53 19.98
CA PRO A 77 3.07 -15.50 21.43
C PRO A 77 3.72 -16.70 22.10
N ALA A 78 3.74 -16.71 23.43
CA ALA A 78 4.21 -17.85 24.22
C ALA A 78 3.21 -19.02 24.25
N GLN A 79 2.61 -19.35 23.10
CA GLN A 79 1.70 -20.48 22.91
C GLN A 79 1.62 -20.88 21.43
N ASN A 80 1.15 -22.10 21.16
CA ASN A 80 0.89 -22.55 19.80
C ASN A 80 -0.28 -21.78 19.19
N ILE A 81 -0.20 -21.52 17.89
CA ILE A 81 -1.19 -20.76 17.12
C ILE A 81 -1.66 -21.59 15.93
N THR A 82 -2.97 -21.60 15.69
CA THR A 82 -3.58 -22.21 14.51
C THR A 82 -4.48 -21.21 13.81
N VAL A 83 -4.18 -20.92 12.55
CA VAL A 83 -4.99 -20.06 11.68
C VAL A 83 -5.31 -20.78 10.38
N THR A 84 -6.47 -20.49 9.80
CA THR A 84 -6.94 -21.11 8.55
C THR A 84 -7.42 -20.04 7.59
N ALA A 85 -6.88 -20.05 6.37
CA ALA A 85 -7.33 -19.16 5.31
C ALA A 85 -8.67 -19.65 4.75
N ASN A 86 -9.68 -18.75 4.71
CA ASN A 86 -10.97 -19.04 4.11
C ASN A 86 -11.05 -18.45 2.72
N ILE A 87 -11.07 -19.32 1.71
CA ILE A 87 -11.20 -18.95 0.30
C ILE A 87 -12.65 -19.16 -0.13
N GLN A 88 -13.19 -18.20 -0.87
CA GLN A 88 -14.52 -18.27 -1.42
C GLN A 88 -14.50 -18.20 -2.94
N THR A 89 -15.47 -18.87 -3.56
CA THR A 89 -15.70 -18.78 -5.00
C THR A 89 -16.46 -17.49 -5.31
N VAL A 90 -15.91 -16.70 -6.21
CA VAL A 90 -16.64 -15.61 -6.88
C VAL A 90 -17.54 -16.25 -7.93
N THR A 91 -18.79 -15.83 -8.03
CA THR A 91 -19.63 -16.22 -9.17
C THR A 91 -18.89 -15.82 -10.45
N PRO A 92 -18.58 -16.76 -11.36
CA PRO A 92 -17.80 -16.45 -12.55
C PRO A 92 -18.46 -15.31 -13.33
N PHE A 93 -17.66 -14.30 -13.66
CA PHE A 93 -18.11 -13.17 -14.44
C PHE A 93 -17.10 -12.86 -15.54
N THR A 94 -17.61 -12.23 -16.60
CA THR A 94 -16.80 -11.68 -17.67
C THR A 94 -17.04 -10.19 -17.75
N PHE A 95 -16.02 -9.46 -18.18
CA PHE A 95 -16.20 -8.06 -18.53
C PHE A 95 -16.92 -7.95 -19.86
N ASN A 96 -17.93 -7.10 -19.91
CA ASN A 96 -18.40 -6.54 -21.17
C ASN A 96 -17.35 -5.53 -21.63
N TYR A 97 -17.00 -5.57 -22.90
CA TYR A 97 -16.12 -4.59 -23.54
C TYR A 97 -16.88 -3.89 -24.64
N GLU A 98 -16.80 -2.57 -24.65
CA GLU A 98 -17.30 -1.75 -25.74
C GLU A 98 -16.53 -0.43 -25.82
N GLN A 99 -16.71 0.26 -26.94
CA GLN A 99 -16.24 1.62 -27.10
C GLN A 99 -17.40 2.59 -26.86
N ILE A 100 -17.22 3.51 -25.91
CA ILE A 100 -18.22 4.53 -25.56
C ILE A 100 -17.68 5.90 -25.95
N GLN A 101 -18.52 6.71 -26.59
CA GLN A 101 -18.15 8.07 -26.97
C GLN A 101 -17.83 8.92 -25.73
N GLY A 102 -16.58 9.37 -25.64
CA GLY A 102 -16.15 10.41 -24.70
C GLY A 102 -16.43 11.81 -25.24
N MET A 103 -15.76 12.82 -24.71
CA MET A 103 -15.86 14.21 -25.17
C MET A 103 -15.51 14.34 -26.65
N THR A 104 -14.44 13.67 -27.08
CA THR A 104 -13.93 13.75 -28.46
C THR A 104 -13.75 12.37 -29.05
N ASN A 105 -13.06 11.46 -28.36
CA ASN A 105 -12.73 10.14 -28.88
C ASN A 105 -13.58 9.02 -28.27
N LEU A 106 -13.65 7.90 -28.98
CA LEU A 106 -14.20 6.65 -28.45
C LEU A 106 -13.26 6.10 -27.37
N LYS A 107 -13.80 5.87 -26.18
CA LYS A 107 -13.09 5.36 -25.02
C LYS A 107 -13.25 3.85 -24.93
N ASN A 108 -12.18 3.14 -24.66
CA ASN A 108 -12.26 1.72 -24.32
C ASN A 108 -12.86 1.59 -22.92
N VAL A 109 -13.97 0.85 -22.80
CA VAL A 109 -14.68 0.66 -21.55
C VAL A 109 -14.89 -0.81 -21.28
N TYR A 110 -14.40 -1.27 -20.13
CA TYR A 110 -14.72 -2.59 -19.59
C TYR A 110 -15.66 -2.43 -18.41
N TRP A 111 -16.73 -3.20 -18.36
CA TRP A 111 -17.68 -3.11 -17.27
C TRP A 111 -18.31 -4.45 -16.91
N HIS A 112 -18.69 -4.57 -15.63
CA HIS A 112 -19.43 -5.71 -15.11
C HIS A 112 -20.38 -5.25 -14.00
N PHE A 113 -21.65 -5.63 -14.09
CA PHE A 113 -22.68 -5.27 -13.11
C PHE A 113 -23.35 -6.52 -12.55
N PRO A 114 -23.11 -6.87 -11.28
CA PRO A 114 -23.88 -7.89 -10.57
C PRO A 114 -25.38 -7.55 -10.56
N THR A 115 -26.25 -8.55 -10.45
CA THR A 115 -27.72 -8.35 -10.46
C THR A 115 -28.22 -7.42 -9.36
N SER A 116 -27.55 -7.45 -8.20
CA SER A 116 -27.75 -6.50 -7.11
C SER A 116 -26.42 -5.84 -6.82
N MET A 117 -26.39 -4.51 -6.82
CA MET A 117 -25.17 -3.74 -6.59
C MET A 117 -25.29 -2.86 -5.35
N LYS A 118 -24.25 -2.81 -4.52
CA LYS A 118 -24.12 -1.83 -3.44
C LYS A 118 -23.64 -0.47 -3.93
N GLY A 119 -22.97 -0.46 -5.07
CA GLY A 119 -22.35 0.70 -5.67
C GLY A 119 -21.58 0.35 -6.93
N VAL A 120 -21.05 1.35 -7.61
CA VAL A 120 -20.17 1.18 -8.78
C VAL A 120 -18.81 1.79 -8.50
N ILE A 121 -17.75 1.03 -8.75
CA ILE A 121 -16.36 1.47 -8.60
C ILE A 121 -15.78 1.79 -9.99
N TYR A 122 -15.18 2.97 -10.09
CA TYR A 122 -14.37 3.39 -11.24
C TYR A 122 -12.91 3.05 -10.99
N TYR A 123 -12.28 2.38 -11.96
CA TYR A 123 -10.92 1.86 -11.87
C TYR A 123 -9.99 2.63 -12.81
N LEU A 124 -8.96 3.26 -12.24
CA LEU A 124 -8.17 4.31 -12.89
C LEU A 124 -6.68 3.94 -12.92
N HIS A 125 -6.12 3.75 -14.12
CA HIS A 125 -4.73 3.29 -14.29
C HIS A 125 -3.68 4.36 -13.92
N GLY A 126 -2.44 3.94 -13.64
CA GLY A 126 -1.31 4.86 -13.45
C GLY A 126 -0.73 5.41 -14.76
N THR A 127 0.31 6.25 -14.66
CA THR A 127 1.02 6.80 -15.82
C THR A 127 1.52 5.68 -16.75
N GLY A 128 1.30 5.83 -18.06
CA GLY A 128 1.66 4.83 -19.08
C GLY A 128 0.77 3.59 -19.12
N GLY A 129 -0.21 3.50 -18.23
CA GLY A 129 -1.18 2.42 -18.19
C GLY A 129 -2.35 2.60 -19.17
N ASN A 130 -3.24 1.62 -19.17
CA ASN A 130 -4.46 1.62 -19.97
C ASN A 130 -5.60 0.84 -19.28
N ALA A 131 -6.79 0.88 -19.88
CA ALA A 131 -7.97 0.22 -19.33
C ALA A 131 -7.78 -1.31 -19.17
N ALA A 132 -7.11 -1.95 -20.13
CA ALA A 132 -6.90 -3.40 -20.10
C ALA A 132 -5.98 -3.85 -18.94
N ASN A 133 -5.16 -2.96 -18.37
CA ASN A 133 -4.31 -3.33 -17.22
C ASN A 133 -5.14 -3.79 -16.02
N TRP A 134 -6.31 -3.20 -15.78
CA TRP A 134 -7.19 -3.61 -14.68
C TRP A 134 -7.76 -5.01 -14.86
N THR A 135 -7.89 -5.49 -16.10
CA THR A 135 -8.42 -6.82 -16.40
C THR A 135 -7.33 -7.90 -16.52
N THR A 136 -6.06 -7.49 -16.64
CA THR A 136 -4.94 -8.39 -16.96
C THR A 136 -3.87 -8.47 -15.87
N LYS A 137 -3.52 -7.35 -15.20
CA LYS A 137 -2.52 -7.35 -14.12
C LYS A 137 -3.03 -8.12 -12.90
N THR A 138 -2.16 -8.91 -12.28
CA THR A 138 -2.49 -9.84 -11.19
C THR A 138 -3.20 -9.14 -10.03
N GLU A 139 -2.55 -8.15 -9.41
CA GLU A 139 -3.10 -7.46 -8.24
C GLU A 139 -4.36 -6.64 -8.56
N MET A 140 -4.38 -5.95 -9.71
CA MET A 140 -5.56 -5.18 -10.14
C MET A 140 -6.79 -6.06 -10.36
N ARG A 141 -6.61 -7.21 -11.01
CA ARG A 141 -7.69 -8.19 -11.21
C ARG A 141 -8.13 -8.82 -9.89
N ASN A 142 -7.19 -9.16 -9.01
CA ASN A 142 -7.50 -9.75 -7.70
C ASN A 142 -8.33 -8.78 -6.85
N PHE A 143 -8.03 -7.48 -6.89
CA PHE A 143 -8.86 -6.45 -6.26
C PHE A 143 -10.28 -6.43 -6.82
N ILE A 144 -10.44 -6.43 -8.15
CA ILE A 144 -11.76 -6.43 -8.78
C ILE A 144 -12.56 -7.70 -8.41
N ASN A 145 -11.91 -8.85 -8.38
CA ASN A 145 -12.55 -10.10 -7.95
C ASN A 145 -13.13 -9.99 -6.54
N ALA A 146 -12.38 -9.43 -5.60
CA ALA A 146 -12.85 -9.21 -4.23
C ALA A 146 -14.01 -8.20 -4.20
N ALA A 147 -13.94 -7.12 -4.98
CA ALA A 147 -15.00 -6.11 -5.04
C ALA A 147 -16.30 -6.65 -5.68
N VAL A 148 -16.20 -7.43 -6.75
CA VAL A 148 -17.36 -8.07 -7.41
C VAL A 148 -17.98 -9.12 -6.49
N ALA A 149 -17.17 -9.90 -5.78
CA ALA A 149 -17.66 -10.84 -4.77
C ALA A 149 -18.45 -10.14 -3.66
N ASP A 150 -18.08 -8.91 -3.33
CA ASP A 150 -18.80 -8.06 -2.39
C ASP A 150 -19.91 -7.22 -3.04
N THR A 151 -20.31 -7.57 -4.26
CA THR A 151 -21.44 -7.00 -5.03
C THR A 151 -21.26 -5.55 -5.47
N PHE A 152 -20.03 -5.11 -5.72
CA PHE A 152 -19.78 -3.85 -6.41
C PHE A 152 -19.81 -4.03 -7.93
N GLY A 153 -20.42 -3.07 -8.62
CA GLY A 153 -20.29 -2.90 -10.06
C GLY A 153 -18.91 -2.34 -10.43
N VAL A 154 -18.48 -2.62 -11.66
CA VAL A 154 -17.16 -2.28 -12.17
C VAL A 154 -17.28 -1.44 -13.43
N ILE A 155 -16.59 -0.30 -13.48
CA ILE A 155 -16.34 0.48 -14.69
C ILE A 155 -14.84 0.76 -14.78
N ILE A 156 -14.24 0.37 -15.89
CA ILE A 156 -12.82 0.59 -16.18
C ILE A 156 -12.73 1.37 -17.49
N THR A 157 -11.90 2.40 -17.52
CA THR A 157 -11.55 3.12 -18.75
C THR A 157 -10.15 3.72 -18.62
N GLU A 158 -9.77 4.57 -19.56
CA GLU A 158 -8.43 5.14 -19.68
C GLU A 158 -8.46 6.64 -19.94
N CYS A 159 -7.36 7.32 -19.58
CA CYS A 159 -7.21 8.74 -19.84
C CYS A 159 -7.20 9.04 -21.34
N GLU A 160 -7.41 10.30 -21.69
CA GLU A 160 -7.44 10.73 -23.08
C GLU A 160 -6.12 10.49 -23.81
N GLU A 161 -5.01 10.79 -23.15
CA GLU A 161 -3.66 10.60 -23.71
C GLU A 161 -3.39 9.14 -24.07
N THR A 162 -3.84 8.18 -23.25
CA THR A 162 -3.77 6.76 -23.56
C THR A 162 -4.61 6.41 -24.78
N THR A 163 -5.86 6.89 -24.86
CA THR A 163 -6.75 6.60 -26.00
C THR A 163 -6.17 7.09 -27.33
N VAL A 164 -5.52 8.26 -27.35
CA VAL A 164 -4.92 8.81 -28.58
C VAL A 164 -3.43 8.50 -28.73
N SER A 165 -2.84 7.77 -27.77
CA SER A 165 -1.41 7.44 -27.73
C SER A 165 -0.49 8.66 -27.89
N THR A 166 -0.89 9.79 -27.31
CA THR A 166 -0.22 11.09 -27.48
C THR A 166 -0.20 11.86 -26.16
N ASP A 167 0.96 12.43 -25.83
CA ASP A 167 1.13 13.39 -24.74
C ASP A 167 0.53 14.73 -25.17
N LEU A 168 -0.68 15.03 -24.67
CA LEU A 168 -1.49 16.15 -25.13
C LEU A 168 -1.07 17.46 -24.44
N ASN A 169 -0.37 17.40 -23.32
CA ASN A 169 0.05 18.57 -22.56
C ASN A 169 1.56 18.87 -22.63
N GLY A 170 2.33 17.96 -23.25
CA GLY A 170 3.76 18.11 -23.46
C GLY A 170 4.61 17.90 -22.20
N ASP A 171 4.10 17.21 -21.18
CA ASP A 171 4.82 16.96 -19.92
C ASP A 171 5.76 15.74 -19.95
N GLY A 172 5.81 15.05 -21.10
CA GLY A 172 6.61 13.86 -21.35
C GLY A 172 6.00 12.57 -20.82
N LYS A 173 4.74 12.58 -20.38
CA LYS A 173 4.03 11.43 -19.81
C LYS A 173 2.70 11.22 -20.53
N ILE A 174 2.14 10.02 -20.34
CA ILE A 174 0.80 9.64 -20.81
C ILE A 174 -0.02 9.30 -19.58
N ARG A 175 -0.92 10.19 -19.16
CA ARG A 175 -1.63 10.09 -17.87
C ARG A 175 -2.92 10.90 -17.83
N TRP A 176 -3.61 10.82 -16.70
CA TRP A 176 -4.85 11.54 -16.43
C TRP A 176 -4.63 13.03 -16.23
N PHE A 177 -5.52 13.85 -16.79
CA PHE A 177 -5.64 15.26 -16.50
C PHE A 177 -6.28 15.51 -15.13
N THR A 178 -5.48 16.03 -14.22
CA THR A 178 -5.90 16.39 -12.85
C THR A 178 -6.38 17.82 -12.71
N TYR A 179 -6.00 18.70 -13.67
CA TYR A 179 -6.43 20.08 -13.76
C TYR A 179 -6.88 20.45 -15.19
N PRO A 180 -7.80 21.42 -15.33
CA PRO A 180 -8.57 22.05 -14.25
C PRO A 180 -9.54 21.05 -13.58
N VAL A 181 -9.97 21.33 -12.35
CA VAL A 181 -10.95 20.49 -11.62
C VAL A 181 -12.35 20.95 -11.99
N ASP A 182 -12.80 20.59 -13.19
CA ASP A 182 -14.13 20.91 -13.69
C ASP A 182 -14.66 19.84 -14.65
N SER A 183 -15.96 19.87 -14.92
CA SER A 183 -16.64 18.93 -15.82
C SER A 183 -16.88 19.52 -17.23
N ILE A 184 -16.05 20.47 -17.69
CA ILE A 184 -16.25 21.19 -18.96
C ILE A 184 -14.97 21.21 -19.80
N ALA A 185 -13.88 21.74 -19.25
CA ALA A 185 -12.60 21.92 -19.92
C ALA A 185 -11.67 20.72 -19.73
N ASN A 186 -11.77 20.01 -18.61
CA ASN A 186 -10.96 18.82 -18.39
C ASN A 186 -11.56 17.60 -19.10
N VAL A 187 -10.89 17.17 -20.18
CA VAL A 187 -11.35 16.10 -21.05
C VAL A 187 -11.59 14.78 -20.32
N ASP A 188 -10.79 14.44 -19.32
CA ASP A 188 -10.92 13.17 -18.61
C ASP A 188 -12.12 13.15 -17.67
N TYR A 189 -12.40 14.27 -16.98
CA TYR A 189 -13.62 14.37 -16.19
C TYR A 189 -14.86 14.35 -17.08
N VAL A 190 -14.84 15.00 -18.24
CA VAL A 190 -15.94 14.95 -19.21
C VAL A 190 -16.14 13.55 -19.77
N ASN A 191 -15.05 12.83 -20.07
CA ASN A 191 -15.08 11.44 -20.54
C ASN A 191 -15.76 10.51 -19.50
N ILE A 192 -15.38 10.61 -18.22
CA ILE A 192 -16.00 9.81 -17.16
C ILE A 192 -17.50 10.12 -17.06
N LYS A 193 -17.88 11.40 -17.16
CA LYS A 193 -19.30 11.79 -17.17
C LYS A 193 -20.04 11.19 -18.36
N ALA A 194 -19.50 11.30 -19.57
CA ALA A 194 -20.12 10.78 -20.79
C ALA A 194 -20.34 9.26 -20.73
N ILE A 195 -19.36 8.51 -20.22
CA ILE A 195 -19.48 7.07 -19.98
C ILE A 195 -20.59 6.76 -18.97
N THR A 196 -20.59 7.49 -17.85
CA THR A 196 -21.59 7.34 -16.78
C THR A 196 -23.00 7.60 -17.29
N ASP A 197 -23.20 8.73 -17.98
CA ASP A 197 -24.49 9.13 -18.55
C ASP A 197 -24.97 8.10 -19.58
N THR A 198 -24.06 7.58 -20.41
CA THR A 198 -24.38 6.52 -21.39
C THR A 198 -24.91 5.27 -20.70
N MET A 199 -24.25 4.81 -19.63
CA MET A 199 -24.69 3.62 -18.90
C MET A 199 -26.02 3.84 -18.18
N ILE A 200 -26.24 5.03 -17.61
CA ILE A 200 -27.50 5.40 -16.94
C ILE A 200 -28.65 5.50 -17.95
N ASN A 201 -28.43 6.13 -19.10
CA ASN A 201 -29.43 6.26 -20.16
C ASN A 201 -29.84 4.91 -20.75
N ARG A 202 -28.93 3.91 -20.73
CA ARG A 202 -29.22 2.53 -21.10
C ARG A 202 -29.90 1.71 -20.00
N GLY A 203 -30.13 2.31 -18.83
CA GLY A 203 -30.79 1.65 -17.69
C GLY A 203 -29.91 0.64 -16.96
N LEU A 204 -28.57 0.70 -17.11
CA LEU A 204 -27.65 -0.25 -16.47
C LEU A 204 -27.48 0.00 -14.96
N PHE A 205 -27.53 1.27 -14.54
CA PHE A 205 -27.67 1.71 -13.15
C PHE A 205 -28.22 3.15 -13.13
N ASN A 206 -28.32 3.79 -11.96
CA ASN A 206 -28.77 5.18 -11.85
C ASN A 206 -28.01 5.95 -10.73
N TYR A 207 -28.18 7.27 -10.67
CA TYR A 207 -27.46 8.13 -9.71
C TYR A 207 -27.81 7.93 -8.23
N SER A 208 -28.88 7.20 -7.89
CA SER A 208 -29.15 6.84 -6.49
C SER A 208 -28.20 5.76 -5.99
N LEU A 209 -27.54 5.03 -6.90
CA LEU A 209 -26.53 4.04 -6.56
C LEU A 209 -25.21 4.76 -6.20
N PRO A 210 -24.61 4.50 -5.03
CA PRO A 210 -23.34 5.10 -4.67
C PRO A 210 -22.24 4.80 -5.69
N ARG A 211 -21.42 5.81 -5.97
CA ARG A 211 -20.25 5.68 -6.84
C ARG A 211 -18.98 5.84 -6.01
N PHE A 212 -17.95 5.15 -6.44
CA PHE A 212 -16.65 5.07 -5.80
C PHE A 212 -15.57 5.14 -6.86
N SER A 213 -14.35 5.49 -6.49
CA SER A 213 -13.20 5.34 -7.39
C SER A 213 -11.99 4.76 -6.69
N VAL A 214 -11.20 4.00 -7.42
CA VAL A 214 -9.88 3.53 -7.01
C VAL A 214 -8.91 3.77 -8.16
N GLY A 215 -7.70 4.20 -7.82
CA GLY A 215 -6.66 4.37 -8.81
C GLY A 215 -5.27 4.29 -8.22
N MET A 216 -4.30 4.03 -9.08
CA MET A 216 -2.89 3.95 -8.74
C MET A 216 -2.13 5.14 -9.34
N SER A 217 -1.15 5.71 -8.63
CA SER A 217 -0.25 6.73 -9.18
C SER A 217 -1.04 7.94 -9.71
N ALA A 218 -0.83 8.37 -10.96
CA ALA A 218 -1.65 9.41 -11.60
C ALA A 218 -3.17 9.12 -11.53
N GLY A 219 -3.58 7.85 -11.66
CA GLY A 219 -4.97 7.43 -11.48
C GLY A 219 -5.46 7.54 -10.03
N GLY A 220 -4.57 7.43 -9.04
CA GLY A 220 -4.87 7.66 -7.63
C GLY A 220 -5.12 9.15 -7.33
N SER A 221 -4.27 10.04 -7.85
CA SER A 221 -4.54 11.48 -7.78
C SER A 221 -5.83 11.86 -8.52
N PHE A 222 -6.07 11.28 -9.70
CA PHE A 222 -7.32 11.49 -10.43
C PHE A 222 -8.55 10.94 -9.68
N SER A 223 -8.44 9.78 -9.04
CA SER A 223 -9.51 9.11 -8.26
C SER A 223 -10.12 10.03 -7.20
N SER A 224 -9.28 10.61 -6.35
CA SER A 224 -9.76 11.51 -5.28
C SER A 224 -10.45 12.75 -5.82
N THR A 225 -9.94 13.30 -6.91
CA THR A 225 -10.44 14.55 -7.49
C THR A 225 -11.71 14.32 -8.30
N LEU A 226 -11.78 13.22 -9.04
CA LEU A 226 -12.98 12.73 -9.70
C LEU A 226 -14.11 12.57 -8.68
N SER A 227 -13.80 11.91 -7.56
CA SER A 227 -14.77 11.66 -6.52
C SER A 227 -15.26 12.94 -5.86
N PHE A 228 -14.38 13.90 -5.61
CA PHE A 228 -14.76 15.24 -5.14
C PHE A 228 -15.68 15.94 -6.15
N LEU A 229 -15.26 16.04 -7.42
CA LEU A 229 -15.98 16.76 -8.47
C LEU A 229 -17.40 16.23 -8.69
N TYR A 230 -17.58 14.91 -8.67
CA TYR A 230 -18.87 14.27 -8.92
C TYR A 230 -19.59 13.76 -7.67
N ASN A 231 -19.13 14.16 -6.48
CA ASN A 231 -19.71 13.80 -5.19
C ASN A 231 -19.90 12.28 -5.03
N TYR A 232 -18.84 11.52 -5.29
CA TYR A 232 -18.80 10.07 -5.05
C TYR A 232 -18.78 9.81 -3.54
N LYS A 233 -19.21 8.60 -3.14
CA LYS A 233 -19.34 8.24 -1.72
C LYS A 233 -17.98 8.09 -1.04
N SER A 234 -16.95 7.63 -1.74
CA SER A 234 -15.56 7.63 -1.26
C SER A 234 -14.57 7.33 -2.38
N ALA A 235 -13.30 7.65 -2.16
CA ALA A 235 -12.20 7.34 -3.06
C ALA A 235 -11.11 6.49 -2.36
N ALA A 236 -10.42 5.68 -3.15
CA ALA A 236 -9.19 5.01 -2.76
C ALA A 236 -8.04 5.49 -3.64
N ILE A 237 -6.89 5.70 -3.00
CA ILE A 237 -5.66 6.19 -3.62
C ILE A 237 -4.55 5.20 -3.32
N TYR A 238 -3.99 4.60 -4.36
CA TYR A 238 -2.82 3.73 -4.26
C TYR A 238 -1.60 4.44 -4.83
N CYS A 239 -0.48 4.40 -4.12
CA CYS A 239 0.81 4.94 -4.57
C CYS A 239 0.70 6.37 -5.14
N ALA A 240 -0.06 7.25 -4.48
CA ALA A 240 -0.13 8.67 -4.83
C ALA A 240 -0.43 9.53 -3.59
N GLU A 241 0.09 10.76 -3.59
CA GLU A 241 -0.20 11.72 -2.53
C GLU A 241 -1.63 12.31 -2.61
N GLY A 242 -2.24 12.26 -3.80
CA GLY A 242 -3.51 12.92 -4.11
C GLY A 242 -3.30 14.36 -4.60
N GLN A 243 -4.30 15.23 -4.43
CA GLN A 243 -4.19 16.66 -4.74
C GLN A 243 -4.51 17.48 -3.49
N ASP A 244 -3.52 18.19 -2.96
CA ASP A 244 -3.62 19.02 -1.75
C ASP A 244 -4.80 20.02 -1.80
N THR A 245 -4.94 20.76 -2.90
CA THR A 245 -6.01 21.75 -3.09
C THR A 245 -7.40 21.12 -2.97
N VAL A 246 -7.56 19.89 -3.45
CA VAL A 246 -8.83 19.16 -3.38
C VAL A 246 -9.16 18.81 -1.93
N PHE A 247 -8.18 18.37 -1.13
CA PHE A 247 -8.46 17.93 0.24
C PHE A 247 -8.81 19.07 1.19
N THR A 248 -8.34 20.30 0.93
CA THR A 248 -8.75 21.47 1.72
C THR A 248 -10.23 21.85 1.55
N MET A 249 -10.89 21.36 0.49
CA MET A 249 -12.29 21.69 0.17
C MET A 249 -13.20 20.46 0.05
N SER A 250 -12.62 19.26 0.03
CA SER A 250 -13.36 18.02 -0.16
C SER A 250 -14.20 17.70 1.07
N SER A 251 -15.29 16.98 0.85
CA SER A 251 -16.07 16.30 1.89
C SER A 251 -16.11 14.78 1.67
N VAL A 252 -15.38 14.30 0.66
CA VAL A 252 -15.38 12.90 0.26
C VAL A 252 -14.42 12.11 1.16
N PRO A 253 -14.87 11.01 1.77
CA PRO A 253 -13.99 10.10 2.48
C PRO A 253 -12.93 9.46 1.59
N VAL A 254 -11.70 9.37 2.08
CA VAL A 254 -10.55 8.84 1.31
C VAL A 254 -9.73 7.84 2.10
N ILE A 255 -9.36 6.73 1.46
CA ILE A 255 -8.35 5.79 1.96
C ILE A 255 -7.09 5.87 1.10
N TRP A 256 -5.94 6.06 1.75
CA TRP A 256 -4.62 6.00 1.13
C TRP A 256 -3.97 4.64 1.41
N CYS A 257 -3.39 4.06 0.36
CA CYS A 257 -2.64 2.81 0.39
C CYS A 257 -1.26 3.08 -0.26
N MET A 258 -0.29 3.39 0.59
CA MET A 258 1.04 3.86 0.20
C MET A 258 2.07 2.75 0.26
N GLN A 259 3.17 2.88 -0.49
CA GLN A 259 4.28 1.93 -0.44
C GLN A 259 5.55 2.60 0.10
N GLN A 260 6.18 1.99 1.10
CA GLN A 260 7.30 2.59 1.84
C GLN A 260 8.51 2.87 0.94
N ASN A 261 8.83 1.96 0.02
CA ASN A 261 10.00 2.04 -0.86
C ASN A 261 9.64 2.60 -2.25
N ASP A 262 8.53 3.34 -2.36
CA ASP A 262 8.13 4.02 -3.58
C ASP A 262 9.12 5.15 -3.92
N THR A 263 10.07 4.86 -4.79
CA THR A 263 11.07 5.83 -5.26
C THR A 263 10.51 6.81 -6.29
N THR A 264 9.34 6.53 -6.88
CA THR A 264 8.70 7.41 -7.87
C THR A 264 8.03 8.59 -7.18
N LEU A 265 7.31 8.35 -6.09
CA LEU A 265 6.82 9.40 -5.20
C LEU A 265 7.91 9.96 -4.29
N GLY A 266 8.82 9.09 -3.87
CA GLY A 266 9.82 9.38 -2.85
C GLY A 266 9.22 9.62 -1.47
N ILE A 267 10.11 9.91 -0.51
CA ILE A 267 9.74 10.20 0.88
C ILE A 267 8.79 11.40 0.97
N ALA A 268 8.99 12.42 0.12
CA ALA A 268 8.14 13.60 0.08
C ALA A 268 6.69 13.26 -0.29
N GLY A 269 6.47 12.44 -1.33
CA GLY A 269 5.12 12.04 -1.71
C GLY A 269 4.42 11.20 -0.64
N ASN A 270 5.14 10.28 0.01
CA ASN A 270 4.62 9.55 1.15
C ASN A 270 4.25 10.48 2.32
N SER A 271 5.10 11.46 2.65
CA SER A 271 4.80 12.46 3.67
C SER A 271 3.59 13.32 3.30
N ASN A 272 3.49 13.77 2.05
CA ASN A 272 2.37 14.58 1.57
C ASN A 272 1.04 13.82 1.63
N SER A 273 1.04 12.53 1.30
CA SER A 273 -0.16 11.68 1.45
C SER A 273 -0.68 11.66 2.89
N TYR A 274 0.24 11.62 3.87
CA TYR A 274 -0.11 11.61 5.30
C TYR A 274 -0.58 12.99 5.77
N LEU A 275 -0.02 14.09 5.24
CA LEU A 275 -0.51 15.44 5.49
C LEU A 275 -1.94 15.64 4.95
N ASN A 276 -2.22 15.13 3.74
CA ASN A 276 -3.55 15.18 3.14
C ASN A 276 -4.58 14.35 3.92
N TYR A 277 -4.18 13.18 4.41
CA TYR A 277 -4.97 12.38 5.35
C TYR A 277 -5.31 13.16 6.63
N GLN A 278 -4.31 13.84 7.23
CA GLN A 278 -4.52 14.67 8.42
C GLN A 278 -5.42 15.87 8.15
N GLU A 279 -5.34 16.48 6.97
CA GLU A 279 -6.20 17.58 6.55
C GLU A 279 -7.68 17.15 6.53
N LEU A 280 -8.00 16.03 5.87
CA LEU A 280 -9.38 15.49 5.88
C LEU A 280 -9.85 15.11 7.29
N SER A 281 -9.01 14.39 8.03
CA SER A 281 -9.34 13.93 9.38
C SER A 281 -9.57 15.10 10.33
N GLY A 282 -8.75 16.15 10.25
CA GLY A 282 -8.88 17.38 11.03
C GLY A 282 -10.18 18.14 10.74
N ASN A 283 -10.67 18.03 9.50
CA ASN A 283 -11.97 18.56 9.07
C ASN A 283 -13.14 17.60 9.37
N SER A 284 -12.93 16.57 10.21
CA SER A 284 -13.94 15.56 10.59
C SER A 284 -14.50 14.77 9.40
N ILE A 285 -13.73 14.68 8.31
CA ILE A 285 -14.05 13.83 7.16
C ILE A 285 -13.37 12.49 7.38
N CYS A 286 -14.12 11.41 7.19
CA CYS A 286 -13.57 10.07 7.33
C CYS A 286 -12.39 9.86 6.39
N ALA A 287 -11.23 9.49 6.94
CA ALA A 287 -10.06 9.17 6.17
C ALA A 287 -9.27 8.02 6.80
N SER A 288 -8.53 7.27 5.99
CA SER A 288 -7.66 6.18 6.43
C SER A 288 -6.33 6.27 5.68
N HIS A 289 -5.24 5.95 6.36
CA HIS A 289 -3.90 5.96 5.76
C HIS A 289 -3.18 4.66 6.12
N ASN A 290 -2.84 3.89 5.10
CA ASN A 290 -2.15 2.61 5.22
C ASN A 290 -0.78 2.72 4.57
N MET A 291 0.25 2.28 5.29
CA MET A 291 1.60 2.14 4.77
C MET A 291 1.91 0.66 4.54
N HIS A 292 2.30 0.31 3.31
CA HIS A 292 2.75 -1.02 2.95
C HIS A 292 4.27 -1.12 3.06
N TYR A 293 4.73 -2.21 3.67
CA TYR A 293 6.13 -2.46 3.96
C TYR A 293 6.62 -3.67 3.16
N LYS A 294 7.93 -3.68 2.89
CA LYS A 294 8.58 -4.81 2.25
C LYS A 294 8.38 -6.07 3.10
N PHE A 295 8.07 -7.18 2.44
CA PHE A 295 7.78 -8.46 3.11
C PHE A 295 8.54 -9.63 2.48
N PRO A 296 8.72 -10.75 3.22
CA PRO A 296 9.34 -11.95 2.68
C PRO A 296 8.35 -12.73 1.82
N ILE A 297 8.81 -13.33 0.72
CA ILE A 297 7.96 -14.10 -0.19
C ILE A 297 8.13 -15.61 0.02
N PHE A 298 7.07 -16.38 -0.11
CA PHE A 298 7.16 -17.85 -0.12
C PHE A 298 7.45 -18.37 -1.54
N PRO A 299 8.00 -19.59 -1.70
CA PRO A 299 8.21 -20.21 -3.02
C PRO A 299 6.97 -20.25 -3.92
N GLU A 300 5.79 -20.20 -3.35
CA GLU A 300 4.50 -20.23 -4.03
C GLU A 300 3.97 -18.84 -4.43
N TYR A 301 4.66 -17.75 -4.08
CA TYR A 301 4.16 -16.38 -4.31
C TYR A 301 3.77 -16.11 -5.77
N PHE A 302 4.60 -16.53 -6.71
CA PHE A 302 4.37 -16.27 -8.14
C PHE A 302 3.27 -17.14 -8.74
N ALA A 303 2.74 -18.12 -8.01
CA ALA A 303 1.58 -18.90 -8.45
C ALA A 303 0.27 -18.08 -8.43
N ARG A 304 0.29 -16.87 -7.87
CA ARG A 304 -0.78 -15.86 -8.00
C ARG A 304 -0.91 -15.33 -9.44
N ILE A 305 0.14 -15.43 -10.25
CA ILE A 305 0.14 -15.00 -11.64
C ILE A 305 -0.60 -16.04 -12.47
N ILE A 306 -1.58 -15.59 -13.28
CA ILE A 306 -2.34 -16.49 -14.16
C ILE A 306 -1.38 -17.25 -15.08
N GLY A 307 -1.55 -18.57 -15.11
CA GLY A 307 -0.76 -19.47 -15.95
C GLY A 307 0.54 -19.96 -15.31
N ILE A 308 0.88 -19.51 -14.08
CA ILE A 308 2.02 -20.03 -13.33
C ILE A 308 1.53 -21.05 -12.29
N PRO A 309 1.71 -22.37 -12.51
CA PRO A 309 1.41 -23.36 -11.48
C PRO A 309 2.42 -23.29 -10.33
N VAL A 310 2.02 -23.81 -9.15
CA VAL A 310 2.85 -23.85 -7.92
C VAL A 310 4.26 -24.39 -8.18
N SER A 311 4.40 -25.48 -8.93
CA SER A 311 5.71 -26.07 -9.24
C SER A 311 6.61 -25.14 -10.06
N LEU A 312 6.02 -24.32 -10.93
CA LEU A 312 6.76 -23.32 -11.71
C LEU A 312 7.13 -22.13 -10.84
N SER A 313 6.22 -21.68 -9.96
CA SER A 313 6.53 -20.65 -8.95
C SER A 313 7.72 -21.03 -8.09
N GLN A 314 7.74 -22.26 -7.56
CA GLN A 314 8.86 -22.78 -6.77
C GLN A 314 10.17 -22.81 -7.59
N SER A 315 10.09 -23.15 -8.89
CA SER A 315 11.25 -23.13 -9.78
C SER A 315 11.78 -21.70 -10.01
N ILE A 316 10.89 -20.73 -10.21
CA ILE A 316 11.24 -19.31 -10.33
C ILE A 316 11.89 -18.81 -9.04
N PHE A 317 11.26 -19.07 -7.88
CA PHE A 317 11.80 -18.68 -6.58
C PHE A 317 13.20 -19.25 -6.36
N ASN A 318 13.40 -20.55 -6.62
CA ASN A 318 14.69 -21.20 -6.45
C ASN A 318 15.75 -20.64 -7.41
N GLU A 319 15.39 -20.36 -8.66
CA GLU A 319 16.29 -19.73 -9.63
C GLU A 319 16.73 -18.33 -9.17
N LEU A 320 15.79 -17.50 -8.70
CA LEU A 320 16.12 -16.19 -8.13
C LEU A 320 17.01 -16.32 -6.88
N ALA A 321 16.70 -17.26 -5.99
CA ALA A 321 17.46 -17.48 -4.76
C ALA A 321 18.91 -17.95 -5.01
N VAL A 322 19.11 -18.93 -5.91
CA VAL A 322 20.44 -19.43 -6.26
C VAL A 322 21.31 -18.35 -6.91
N ASN A 323 20.68 -17.41 -7.62
CA ASN A 323 21.35 -16.26 -8.21
C ASN A 323 21.46 -15.05 -7.25
N GLY A 324 21.18 -15.22 -5.95
CA GLY A 324 21.34 -14.17 -4.94
C GLY A 324 20.31 -13.05 -5.02
N GLN A 325 19.22 -13.25 -5.76
CA GLN A 325 18.13 -12.28 -5.90
C GLN A 325 17.07 -12.40 -4.81
N ILE A 326 17.10 -13.48 -4.02
CA ILE A 326 16.31 -13.64 -2.80
C ILE A 326 17.29 -13.86 -1.65
N GLN A 327 17.24 -12.97 -0.66
CA GLN A 327 18.14 -12.96 0.48
C GLN A 327 17.68 -13.92 1.59
N ALA A 328 18.51 -14.09 2.63
CA ALA A 328 18.13 -14.81 3.84
C ALA A 328 16.81 -14.24 4.42
N GLY A 329 15.92 -15.13 4.86
CA GLY A 329 14.58 -14.74 5.29
C GLY A 329 13.59 -14.52 4.14
N ASN A 330 13.95 -14.86 2.90
CA ASN A 330 13.13 -14.80 1.70
C ASN A 330 12.73 -13.38 1.23
N TYR A 331 13.55 -12.39 1.51
CA TYR A 331 13.35 -11.03 0.99
C TYR A 331 13.97 -10.89 -0.39
N ALA A 332 13.16 -10.60 -1.41
CA ALA A 332 13.66 -10.33 -2.75
C ALA A 332 14.49 -9.04 -2.80
N ASN A 333 15.44 -8.94 -3.72
CA ASN A 333 16.02 -7.65 -4.11
C ASN A 333 14.97 -6.79 -4.84
N GLN A 334 15.26 -5.50 -4.99
CA GLN A 334 14.41 -4.58 -5.77
C GLN A 334 14.23 -5.11 -7.19
N ALA A 335 13.05 -4.90 -7.77
CA ALA A 335 12.70 -5.43 -9.08
C ALA A 335 13.69 -4.98 -10.17
N SER A 336 14.12 -3.71 -10.12
CA SER A 336 15.11 -3.16 -11.07
C SER A 336 16.48 -3.88 -11.01
N ILE A 337 16.91 -4.29 -9.81
CA ILE A 337 18.17 -5.05 -9.62
C ILE A 337 18.04 -6.43 -10.26
N ILE A 338 16.90 -7.10 -10.02
CA ILE A 338 16.63 -8.44 -10.54
C ILE A 338 16.57 -8.40 -12.08
N VAL A 339 15.82 -7.45 -12.65
CA VAL A 339 15.71 -7.27 -14.11
C VAL A 339 17.07 -6.99 -14.75
N ASN A 340 17.88 -6.12 -14.13
CA ASN A 340 19.23 -5.83 -14.63
C ASN A 340 20.13 -7.06 -14.61
N ASP A 341 20.06 -7.89 -13.57
CA ASP A 341 20.85 -9.11 -13.48
C ASP A 341 20.39 -10.18 -14.49
N ILE A 342 19.07 -10.35 -14.67
CA ILE A 342 18.52 -11.23 -15.72
C ILE A 342 19.01 -10.78 -17.11
N THR A 343 18.99 -9.48 -17.37
CA THR A 343 19.42 -8.91 -18.66
C THR A 343 20.91 -9.09 -18.89
N THR A 344 21.73 -8.92 -17.85
CA THR A 344 23.20 -8.99 -17.94
C THR A 344 23.69 -10.43 -17.96
N ASN A 345 23.01 -11.34 -17.26
CA ASN A 345 23.41 -12.73 -17.06
C ASN A 345 22.30 -13.73 -17.47
N PRO A 346 21.76 -13.67 -18.71
CA PRO A 346 20.55 -14.41 -19.09
C PRO A 346 20.70 -15.94 -19.01
N THR A 347 21.91 -16.47 -19.16
CA THR A 347 22.16 -17.92 -19.03
C THR A 347 21.89 -18.46 -17.63
N ASN A 348 21.84 -17.59 -16.63
CA ASN A 348 21.56 -17.96 -15.24
C ASN A 348 20.05 -18.02 -14.93
N TYR A 349 19.20 -17.54 -15.86
CA TYR A 349 17.77 -17.40 -15.67
C TYR A 349 16.92 -18.17 -16.71
N PRO A 350 17.22 -19.44 -17.02
CA PRO A 350 16.49 -20.19 -18.02
C PRO A 350 15.00 -20.39 -17.69
N VAL A 351 14.61 -20.48 -16.41
CA VAL A 351 13.22 -20.64 -15.99
C VAL A 351 12.45 -19.34 -16.21
N VAL A 352 12.95 -18.21 -15.70
CA VAL A 352 12.30 -16.90 -15.88
C VAL A 352 12.21 -16.52 -17.36
N LEU A 353 13.28 -16.74 -18.14
CA LEU A 353 13.29 -16.40 -19.56
C LEU A 353 12.45 -17.35 -20.44
N SER A 354 12.05 -18.51 -19.92
CA SER A 354 11.10 -19.40 -20.60
C SER A 354 9.64 -18.94 -20.51
N LEU A 355 9.34 -18.02 -19.58
CA LEU A 355 8.00 -17.47 -19.41
C LEU A 355 7.61 -16.59 -20.61
N SER A 356 6.30 -16.47 -20.84
CA SER A 356 5.79 -15.47 -21.80
C SER A 356 6.19 -14.06 -21.37
N PHE A 357 6.28 -13.12 -22.32
CA PHE A 357 6.59 -11.72 -22.01
C PHE A 357 5.64 -11.15 -20.95
N ASP A 358 4.33 -11.40 -21.06
CA ASP A 358 3.35 -10.94 -20.08
C ASP A 358 3.60 -11.53 -18.69
N SER A 359 3.92 -12.83 -18.60
CA SER A 359 4.25 -13.49 -17.34
C SER A 359 5.54 -12.95 -16.72
N GLN A 360 6.55 -12.60 -17.54
CA GLN A 360 7.77 -11.94 -17.05
C GLN A 360 7.45 -10.54 -16.49
N GLN A 361 6.59 -9.77 -17.16
CA GLN A 361 6.16 -8.47 -16.65
C GLN A 361 5.33 -8.59 -15.36
N GLN A 362 4.45 -9.59 -15.25
CA GLN A 362 3.74 -9.84 -14.00
C GLN A 362 4.68 -10.27 -12.86
N LEU A 363 5.71 -11.08 -13.17
CA LEU A 363 6.74 -11.44 -12.19
C LEU A 363 7.41 -10.19 -11.61
N VAL A 364 7.78 -9.24 -12.47
CA VAL A 364 8.35 -7.95 -12.05
C VAL A 364 7.35 -7.17 -11.17
N ASN A 365 6.08 -7.09 -11.55
CA ASN A 365 5.06 -6.39 -10.76
C ASN A 365 4.87 -7.02 -9.37
N GLU A 366 4.81 -8.35 -9.26
CA GLU A 366 4.68 -9.03 -7.96
C GLU A 366 5.91 -8.78 -7.06
N ILE A 367 7.11 -8.75 -7.65
CA ILE A 367 8.35 -8.41 -6.93
C ILE A 367 8.31 -6.95 -6.45
N MET A 368 7.83 -6.02 -7.29
CA MET A 368 7.65 -4.62 -6.89
C MET A 368 6.67 -4.49 -5.73
N ALA A 369 5.52 -5.17 -5.78
CA ALA A 369 4.56 -5.20 -4.69
C ALA A 369 5.21 -5.73 -3.40
N ALA A 370 5.92 -6.86 -3.46
CA ALA A 370 6.60 -7.44 -2.29
C ALA A 370 7.71 -6.55 -1.70
N ASN A 371 8.36 -5.74 -2.53
CA ASN A 371 9.40 -4.81 -2.09
C ASN A 371 8.86 -3.46 -1.60
N ALA A 372 7.55 -3.27 -1.59
CA ALA A 372 6.94 -1.98 -1.33
C ALA A 372 7.37 -0.88 -2.35
N GLU A 373 7.53 -1.23 -3.65
CA GLU A 373 7.91 -0.31 -4.74
C GLU A 373 6.68 0.31 -5.44
N HIS A 374 6.84 1.18 -6.44
CA HIS A 374 5.72 1.86 -7.11
C HIS A 374 4.85 0.94 -8.01
N GLU A 375 4.04 0.04 -7.43
CA GLU A 375 3.11 -0.87 -8.13
C GLU A 375 1.72 -0.91 -7.47
N PHE A 376 0.69 -1.46 -8.12
CA PHE A 376 -0.59 -1.71 -7.44
C PHE A 376 -0.53 -3.05 -6.69
N TYR A 377 -1.18 -3.16 -5.53
CA TYR A 377 -1.09 -4.33 -4.65
C TYR A 377 -2.40 -4.56 -3.88
N THR A 378 -2.62 -5.76 -3.36
CA THR A 378 -3.89 -6.18 -2.72
C THR A 378 -3.81 -6.47 -1.23
N ASP A 379 -2.69 -6.18 -0.57
CA ASP A 379 -2.51 -6.34 0.88
C ASP A 379 -3.45 -5.45 1.72
N PHE A 380 -4.11 -4.46 1.09
CA PHE A 380 -5.18 -3.65 1.70
C PHE A 380 -6.49 -3.70 0.90
N ALA A 381 -6.71 -4.73 0.09
CA ALA A 381 -7.91 -4.83 -0.74
C ALA A 381 -9.17 -4.95 0.12
N SER A 382 -9.16 -5.81 1.14
CA SER A 382 -10.31 -5.98 2.05
C SER A 382 -10.58 -4.71 2.84
N SER A 383 -9.52 -4.04 3.32
CA SER A 383 -9.60 -2.76 4.02
C SER A 383 -10.22 -1.67 3.14
N THR A 384 -9.83 -1.60 1.88
CA THR A 384 -10.40 -0.66 0.90
C THR A 384 -11.88 -0.94 0.62
N ILE A 385 -12.24 -2.20 0.42
CA ILE A 385 -13.64 -2.61 0.19
C ILE A 385 -14.50 -2.34 1.44
N ALA A 386 -13.98 -2.60 2.64
CA ALA A 386 -14.66 -2.27 3.89
C ALA A 386 -14.88 -0.74 4.05
N PHE A 387 -13.88 0.05 3.66
CA PHE A 387 -13.98 1.51 3.62
C PHE A 387 -15.08 1.98 2.66
N PHE A 388 -15.20 1.40 1.46
CA PHE A 388 -16.30 1.72 0.53
C PHE A 388 -17.68 1.37 1.08
N ASN A 389 -17.81 0.24 1.76
CA ASN A 389 -19.09 -0.16 2.36
C ASN A 389 -19.58 0.84 3.40
N SER A 390 -18.67 1.34 4.26
CA SER A 390 -19.05 1.88 5.57
C SER A 390 -18.26 3.10 6.05
N GLY A 391 -17.30 3.58 5.26
CA GLY A 391 -16.31 4.56 5.68
C GLY A 391 -15.58 4.09 6.94
N CYS A 392 -15.38 5.02 7.87
CA CYS A 392 -14.70 4.81 9.14
C CYS A 392 -15.62 4.17 10.20
N SER A 393 -16.89 3.92 9.84
CA SER A 393 -17.90 3.35 10.73
C SER A 393 -17.72 1.83 10.92
N SER A 394 -16.94 1.16 10.05
CA SER A 394 -16.50 -0.23 10.27
C SER A 394 -15.08 -0.31 10.81
N ALA A 395 -14.71 0.58 11.72
CA ALA A 395 -13.59 0.30 12.59
C ALA A 395 -13.90 -0.97 13.40
N ILE A 396 -13.60 -2.15 12.83
CA ILE A 396 -12.81 -3.08 13.59
C ILE A 396 -11.65 -2.23 14.08
N ILE A 397 -11.60 -2.08 15.39
CA ILE A 397 -10.52 -1.44 16.11
C ILE A 397 -9.29 -2.33 15.89
N GLY A 398 -8.76 -2.30 14.67
CA GLY A 398 -7.39 -2.64 14.35
C GLY A 398 -6.59 -1.42 14.70
N LEU A 399 -6.47 -1.15 16.00
CA LEU A 399 -5.31 -0.48 16.54
C LEU A 399 -4.14 -1.43 16.28
N SER A 400 -3.63 -1.40 15.06
CA SER A 400 -2.21 -1.53 14.83
C SER A 400 -1.68 -0.14 14.47
N GLU A 401 -1.91 0.83 15.36
CA GLU A 401 -0.70 1.46 15.87
C GLU A 401 0.03 0.31 16.57
N ILE A 402 0.98 -0.31 15.85
CA ILE A 402 2.18 -0.74 16.56
C ILE A 402 2.53 0.48 17.40
N PRO A 403 2.62 0.43 18.75
CA PRO A 403 3.30 1.48 19.47
C PRO A 403 4.70 1.43 18.90
N ASP A 404 4.93 2.29 17.91
CA ASP A 404 6.16 2.29 17.17
C ASP A 404 7.19 2.68 18.21
N GLU A 405 8.05 1.76 18.60
CA GLU A 405 9.25 2.07 19.37
C GLU A 405 10.10 3.13 18.60
N ASN A 406 9.72 3.49 17.37
CA ASN A 406 10.28 4.56 16.56
C ASN A 406 9.54 5.92 16.54
N ILE A 407 8.40 6.10 17.24
CA ILE A 407 7.85 7.46 17.40
C ILE A 407 8.58 8.14 18.55
N ILE A 408 9.20 9.29 18.28
CA ILE A 408 9.76 10.19 19.30
C ILE A 408 8.66 11.20 19.65
N PRO A 409 7.99 11.11 20.81
CA PRO A 409 6.91 12.02 21.14
C PRO A 409 7.39 13.47 21.23
N ILE A 410 6.59 14.39 20.67
CA ILE A 410 6.80 15.84 20.78
C ILE A 410 5.57 16.51 21.37
N PHE A 411 5.73 17.17 22.53
CA PHE A 411 4.62 17.81 23.23
C PHE A 411 5.05 19.01 24.10
N PRO A 412 4.15 19.97 24.40
CA PRO A 412 2.79 20.05 23.88
C PRO A 412 2.79 20.38 22.38
N ASN A 413 1.73 20.02 21.68
CA ASN A 413 1.46 20.46 20.31
C ASN A 413 -0.07 20.58 20.15
N PRO A 414 -0.64 21.80 20.01
CA PRO A 414 0.04 23.08 19.86
C PRO A 414 0.86 23.53 21.08
N PHE A 415 1.86 24.39 20.88
CA PHE A 415 2.77 24.89 21.92
C PHE A 415 2.85 26.41 21.97
N SER A 416 3.08 26.97 23.16
CA SER A 416 3.24 28.42 23.33
C SER A 416 4.67 28.89 23.26
N ASN A 417 5.64 28.20 23.85
CA ASN A 417 7.04 28.65 23.83
C ASN A 417 8.01 27.47 23.74
N ASN A 418 7.72 26.37 24.44
CA ASN A 418 8.62 25.24 24.49
C ASN A 418 7.91 23.99 23.97
N ILE A 419 8.68 23.12 23.32
CA ILE A 419 8.30 21.73 23.05
C ILE A 419 9.29 20.80 23.74
N ASN A 420 8.81 19.63 24.15
CA ASN A 420 9.63 18.55 24.72
C ASN A 420 9.70 17.42 23.71
N ILE A 421 10.88 16.84 23.58
CA ILE A 421 11.19 15.70 22.71
C ILE A 421 11.54 14.55 23.64
N VAL A 422 10.87 13.41 23.51
CA VAL A 422 11.15 12.21 24.31
C VAL A 422 11.87 11.16 23.47
N VAL A 423 13.18 11.11 23.60
CA VAL A 423 14.03 10.12 22.92
C VAL A 423 14.09 8.85 23.78
N HIS A 424 13.74 7.71 23.19
CA HIS A 424 13.66 6.40 23.86
C HIS A 424 14.90 5.51 23.60
N ASP A 425 15.75 5.89 22.66
CA ASP A 425 17.01 5.21 22.34
C ASP A 425 18.22 6.09 22.73
N ASN A 426 19.43 5.53 22.74
CA ASN A 426 20.68 6.27 23.02
C ASN A 426 21.32 6.82 21.73
N LEU A 427 20.54 7.10 20.69
CA LEU A 427 21.05 7.60 19.40
C LEU A 427 21.06 9.13 19.36
N LEU A 428 22.03 9.69 18.64
CA LEU A 428 22.12 11.13 18.42
C LEU A 428 21.18 11.53 17.28
N TYR A 429 20.21 12.39 17.57
CA TYR A 429 19.33 12.97 16.56
C TYR A 429 19.75 14.40 16.22
N LYS A 430 19.84 14.71 14.93
CA LYS A 430 19.85 16.08 14.42
C LYS A 430 18.41 16.53 14.26
N VAL A 431 18.04 17.53 15.05
CA VAL A 431 16.74 18.18 14.99
C VAL A 431 16.83 19.39 14.05
N THR A 432 15.90 19.50 13.11
CA THR A 432 15.73 20.66 12.22
C THR A 432 14.27 21.13 12.23
N CYS A 433 14.05 22.43 12.09
CA CYS A 433 12.72 23.02 11.99
C CYS A 433 12.66 23.88 10.74
N PHE A 434 11.63 23.70 9.93
CA PHE A 434 11.36 24.47 8.71
C PHE A 434 10.04 25.22 8.84
N ASP A 435 9.96 26.41 8.24
CA ASP A 435 8.69 27.11 8.05
C ASP A 435 7.88 26.51 6.87
N LEU A 436 6.68 27.04 6.62
CA LEU A 436 5.81 26.58 5.52
C LEU A 436 6.38 26.87 4.12
N ALA A 437 7.37 27.76 3.99
CA ALA A 437 8.08 28.00 2.75
C ALA A 437 9.28 27.05 2.58
N GLY A 438 9.52 26.13 3.53
CA GLY A 438 10.64 25.20 3.51
C GLY A 438 11.97 25.82 3.95
N GLN A 439 11.96 27.04 4.52
CA GLN A 439 13.19 27.66 5.02
C GLN A 439 13.57 27.09 6.38
N LEU A 440 14.84 26.76 6.56
CA LEU A 440 15.38 26.28 7.83
C LEU A 440 15.37 27.41 8.86
N VAL A 441 14.56 27.27 9.92
CA VAL A 441 14.43 28.27 10.99
C VAL A 441 15.11 27.84 12.30
N PHE A 442 15.45 26.56 12.46
CA PHE A 442 16.21 26.06 13.62
C PHE A 442 16.92 24.74 13.31
N SER A 443 18.08 24.50 13.94
CA SER A 443 18.71 23.18 13.97
C SER A 443 19.54 22.96 15.23
N LYS A 444 19.50 21.74 15.80
CA LYS A 444 20.26 21.34 17.00
C LYS A 444 20.41 19.83 17.08
N ASN A 445 21.55 19.33 17.57
CA ASN A 445 21.71 17.90 17.89
C ASN A 445 21.20 17.60 19.31
N VAL A 446 20.53 16.46 19.47
CA VAL A 446 19.84 16.01 20.68
C VAL A 446 20.20 14.55 20.96
N PRO A 447 21.05 14.28 21.98
CA PRO A 447 21.46 12.92 22.35
C PRO A 447 20.51 12.23 23.33
N GLU A 448 19.60 12.98 23.96
CA GLU A 448 18.67 12.49 24.98
C GLU A 448 17.41 13.35 25.01
N SER A 449 16.37 12.91 25.72
CA SER A 449 15.13 13.67 25.89
C SER A 449 15.39 15.12 26.35
N THR A 450 14.81 16.10 25.67
CA THR A 450 15.14 17.53 25.90
C THR A 450 13.96 18.46 25.66
N SER A 451 14.07 19.69 26.15
CA SER A 451 13.11 20.78 25.88
C SER A 451 13.75 21.84 25.00
N ILE A 452 13.05 22.27 23.95
CA ILE A 452 13.52 23.29 23.01
C ILE A 452 12.60 24.51 23.10
N ASN A 453 13.20 25.68 23.30
CA ASN A 453 12.49 26.95 23.33
C ASN A 453 12.43 27.56 21.92
N PHE A 454 11.22 27.89 21.52
CA PHE A 454 10.80 28.47 20.26
C PHE A 454 10.03 29.78 20.46
N SER A 455 10.31 30.53 21.54
CA SER A 455 9.63 31.81 21.78
C SER A 455 9.93 32.86 20.69
N PHE A 456 10.98 32.64 19.89
CA PHE A 456 11.34 33.48 18.75
C PHE A 456 10.56 33.18 17.47
N LEU A 457 9.87 32.03 17.39
CA LEU A 457 9.06 31.68 16.23
C LEU A 457 7.71 32.41 16.29
N PRO A 458 7.26 33.05 15.19
CA PRO A 458 5.90 33.57 15.11
C PRO A 458 4.86 32.45 15.17
N ALA A 459 3.62 32.80 15.54
CA ALA A 459 2.50 31.86 15.50
C ALA A 459 2.32 31.30 14.08
N GLY A 460 2.15 29.97 13.97
CA GLY A 460 2.17 29.30 12.68
C GLY A 460 2.47 27.81 12.77
N VAL A 461 2.50 27.18 11.60
CA VAL A 461 2.80 25.76 11.43
C VAL A 461 4.25 25.60 11.00
N TYR A 462 4.95 24.64 11.58
CA TYR A 462 6.33 24.32 11.24
C TYR A 462 6.51 22.81 11.03
N LEU A 463 7.42 22.44 10.14
CA LEU A 463 7.87 21.05 9.97
C LEU A 463 9.10 20.81 10.83
N PHE A 464 9.02 19.81 11.70
CA PHE A 464 10.04 19.47 12.67
C PHE A 464 10.61 18.09 12.35
N VAL A 465 11.89 18.00 12.04
CA VAL A 465 12.53 16.76 11.58
C VAL A 465 13.59 16.33 12.58
N LEU A 466 13.63 15.03 12.90
CA LEU A 466 14.65 14.39 13.73
C LEU A 466 15.34 13.33 12.88
N GLU A 467 16.62 13.52 12.61
CA GLU A 467 17.38 12.65 11.70
C GLU A 467 18.56 12.02 12.43
N ASN A 468 18.81 10.75 12.19
CA ASN A 468 20.06 10.09 12.52
C ASN A 468 20.54 9.25 11.33
N ASP A 469 21.63 8.51 11.48
CA ASP A 469 22.23 7.72 10.39
C ASP A 469 21.33 6.56 9.88
N HIS A 470 20.20 6.31 10.53
CA HIS A 470 19.31 5.19 10.25
C HIS A 470 17.89 5.62 9.85
N LYS A 471 17.42 6.80 10.25
CA LYS A 471 16.05 7.27 10.01
C LYS A 471 15.90 8.79 10.10
N SER A 472 14.88 9.31 9.40
CA SER A 472 14.34 10.66 9.59
C SER A 472 12.89 10.58 10.05
N ILE A 473 12.55 11.29 11.12
CA ILE A 473 11.22 11.34 11.74
C ILE A 473 10.69 12.76 11.60
N TYR A 474 9.44 12.92 11.17
CA TYR A 474 8.85 14.21 10.82
C TYR A 474 7.61 14.49 11.70
N HIS A 475 7.53 15.68 12.27
CA HIS A 475 6.39 16.16 13.07
C HIS A 475 5.93 17.52 12.57
N LYS A 476 4.61 17.69 12.42
CA LYS A 476 4.00 19.01 12.31
C LYS A 476 3.88 19.60 13.71
N ILE A 477 4.50 20.75 13.97
CA ILE A 477 4.33 21.47 15.25
C ILE A 477 3.62 22.81 15.01
N ILE A 478 2.71 23.17 15.92
CA ILE A 478 1.85 24.35 15.81
C ILE A 478 2.19 25.32 16.95
N LYS A 479 2.76 26.48 16.60
CA LYS A 479 3.01 27.58 17.55
C LYS A 479 1.76 28.43 17.67
N GLN A 480 1.26 28.60 18.89
CA GLN A 480 0.18 29.54 19.24
C GLN A 480 0.70 30.92 19.62
#